data_AF-A0A2G2BEY9-F1
#
_entry.id   AF-A0A2G2BEY9-F1
#
_cell.length_a   1.000
_cell.length_b   1.000
_cell.length_c   1.000
_cell.angle_alpha   90.00
_cell.angle_beta   90.00
_cell.angle_gamma   90.00
#
_symmetry.space_group_name_H-M   'P 1'
#
loop_
_entity.id
_entity.type
_entity.pdbx_description
1 polymer ?
#
loop_
_entity_poly.entity_id
_entity_poly.type
_entity_poly.pdbx_seq_one_letter_code
_entity_poly.pdbx_strand_id
1 'polypeptide(L)'
;MLPYFKTALWGTVFLTASILGQMAAAKPQGCVMNSWGAYLSPDPQEPTSIEEIETENGTILAFKFDAIAGGYGKVFLFLLDNGECFTRAVSFGSYGATNAYAVETGGAGPDGRLYHGDMYDPGSHTPLGFFKTRPSYDMARKIALGALK
;
A
#
# COMPACT_ATOMS: atom_id res chain seq x y z
N MET A 1 -34.86 64.09 -37.34
CA MET A 1 -34.40 63.62 -38.66
C MET A 1 -33.27 62.61 -38.43
N LEU A 2 -33.18 61.56 -39.24
CA LEU A 2 -31.99 60.71 -39.41
C LEU A 2 -31.30 61.12 -40.73
N PRO A 3 -29.97 60.98 -40.84
CA PRO A 3 -29.34 59.83 -41.54
C PRO A 3 -28.40 59.03 -40.61
N TYR A 4 -28.12 57.72 -40.79
CA TYR A 4 -27.30 57.04 -41.83
C TYR A 4 -25.85 57.62 -41.92
N PHE A 5 -24.73 56.88 -42.02
CA PHE A 5 -24.35 55.48 -42.36
C PHE A 5 -23.00 55.13 -41.60
N LYS A 6 -22.34 53.94 -41.61
CA LYS A 6 -22.52 52.63 -42.29
C LYS A 6 -21.91 51.42 -41.49
N THR A 7 -21.74 50.31 -42.19
CA THR A 7 -21.28 48.93 -41.89
C THR A 7 -19.75 48.67 -41.79
N ALA A 8 -19.33 47.75 -40.91
CA ALA A 8 -18.35 46.63 -41.08
C ALA A 8 -18.10 46.00 -39.69
N LEU A 9 -18.27 44.71 -39.34
CA LEU A 9 -18.36 43.41 -40.04
C LEU A 9 -17.00 42.78 -40.44
N TRP A 10 -16.82 41.49 -40.07
CA TRP A 10 -15.63 40.60 -40.19
C TRP A 10 -14.55 40.75 -39.09
N GLY A 11 -14.20 39.63 -38.45
CA GLY A 11 -13.21 39.58 -37.35
C GLY A 11 -13.18 38.29 -36.52
N THR A 12 -13.55 37.13 -37.08
CA THR A 12 -13.66 35.87 -36.33
C THR A 12 -12.29 35.23 -36.07
N VAL A 13 -11.90 35.10 -34.80
CA VAL A 13 -10.87 34.13 -34.37
C VAL A 13 -11.38 33.38 -33.13
N PHE A 14 -11.97 32.21 -33.35
CA PHE A 14 -12.09 31.18 -32.30
C PHE A 14 -10.72 30.51 -32.14
N LEU A 15 -9.95 30.84 -31.09
CA LEU A 15 -8.91 29.93 -30.60
C LEU A 15 -8.47 30.19 -29.16
N THR A 16 -9.30 29.76 -28.20
CA THR A 16 -8.77 29.03 -27.05
C THR A 16 -9.40 27.65 -27.05
N ALA A 17 -8.62 26.63 -27.41
CA ALA A 17 -9.01 25.27 -27.14
C ALA A 17 -9.01 25.10 -25.62
N SER A 18 -10.19 25.14 -25.00
CA SER A 18 -10.37 24.58 -23.66
C SER A 18 -10.09 23.08 -23.78
N ILE A 19 -8.82 22.73 -23.61
CA ILE A 19 -8.39 21.36 -23.35
C ILE A 19 -9.01 21.04 -21.99
N LEU A 20 -10.24 20.54 -22.02
CA LEU A 20 -10.76 19.64 -21.01
C LEU A 20 -9.83 18.45 -21.04
N GLY A 21 -8.72 18.60 -20.31
CA GLY A 21 -7.77 17.53 -20.09
C GLY A 21 -8.58 16.36 -19.60
N GLN A 22 -8.49 15.24 -20.29
CA GLN A 22 -9.00 14.00 -19.78
C GLN A 22 -8.23 13.75 -18.48
N MET A 23 -8.85 14.12 -17.36
CA MET A 23 -8.56 13.51 -16.08
C MET A 23 -8.87 12.04 -16.31
N ALA A 24 -7.82 11.29 -16.67
CA ALA A 24 -7.90 9.85 -16.75
C ALA A 24 -8.41 9.42 -15.39
N ALA A 25 -9.65 8.90 -15.35
CA ALA A 25 -10.27 8.49 -14.11
C ALA A 25 -9.28 7.54 -13.43
N ALA A 26 -8.77 7.94 -12.26
CA ALA A 26 -7.81 7.14 -11.53
C ALA A 26 -8.46 5.77 -11.35
N LYS A 27 -7.84 4.72 -11.93
CA LYS A 27 -8.43 3.38 -11.92
C LYS A 27 -8.74 3.05 -10.46
N PRO A 28 -10.00 2.70 -10.11
CA PRO A 28 -10.32 2.25 -8.78
C PRO A 28 -9.35 1.14 -8.37
N GLN A 29 -8.91 1.21 -7.12
CA GLN A 29 -7.91 0.35 -6.53
C GLN A 29 -8.33 -1.13 -6.72
N GLY A 30 -7.50 -1.92 -7.39
CA GLY A 30 -7.71 -3.37 -7.43
C GLY A 30 -7.53 -3.98 -6.04
N CYS A 31 -8.03 -5.19 -5.80
CA CYS A 31 -7.78 -5.86 -4.53
C CYS A 31 -6.28 -6.17 -4.38
N VAL A 32 -5.65 -5.78 -3.27
CA VAL A 32 -4.20 -5.93 -3.03
C VAL A 32 -3.73 -7.38 -3.15
N MET A 33 -4.61 -8.33 -2.79
CA MET A 33 -4.35 -9.77 -2.89
C MET A 33 -4.21 -10.26 -4.35
N ASN A 34 -4.79 -9.56 -5.34
CA ASN A 34 -4.66 -9.93 -6.75
C ASN A 34 -3.26 -9.61 -7.29
N SER A 35 -2.62 -8.54 -6.78
CA SER A 35 -1.26 -8.13 -7.16
C SER A 35 -0.18 -8.78 -6.29
N TRP A 36 -0.45 -8.94 -4.99
CA TRP A 36 0.56 -9.27 -3.98
C TRP A 36 0.26 -10.54 -3.16
N GLY A 37 -0.78 -11.30 -3.49
CA GLY A 37 -1.20 -12.48 -2.72
C GLY A 37 -0.07 -13.49 -2.47
N ALA A 38 0.85 -13.69 -3.41
CA ALA A 38 2.02 -14.56 -3.24
C ALA A 38 3.02 -14.06 -2.17
N TYR A 39 3.12 -12.75 -1.94
CA TYR A 39 3.99 -12.15 -0.92
C TYR A 39 3.27 -11.97 0.41
N LEU A 40 1.97 -11.68 0.38
CA LEU A 40 1.12 -11.51 1.56
C LEU A 40 0.72 -12.84 2.21
N SER A 41 0.63 -13.93 1.42
CA SER A 41 0.31 -15.28 1.93
C SER A 41 1.24 -15.68 3.08
N PRO A 42 0.71 -16.27 4.17
CA PRO A 42 1.50 -16.62 5.36
C PRO A 42 2.04 -18.06 5.37
N ASP A 43 1.69 -18.89 4.37
CA ASP A 43 2.02 -20.32 4.26
C ASP A 43 3.49 -20.63 4.68
N PRO A 44 3.73 -21.49 5.70
CA PRO A 44 2.80 -22.43 6.35
C PRO A 44 2.25 -21.94 7.72
N GLN A 45 2.10 -20.63 7.93
CA GLN A 45 1.62 -20.06 9.20
C GLN A 45 0.12 -19.73 9.15
N GLU A 46 -0.64 -20.21 10.14
CA GLU A 46 -2.05 -19.82 10.30
C GLU A 46 -2.18 -18.41 10.92
N PRO A 47 -3.04 -17.54 10.38
CA PRO A 47 -3.34 -16.23 10.97
C PRO A 47 -4.26 -16.34 12.19
N THR A 48 -3.99 -15.56 13.23
CA THR A 48 -4.96 -15.26 14.30
C THR A 48 -5.37 -13.81 14.20
N SER A 49 -6.67 -13.51 14.00
CA SER A 49 -7.18 -12.14 14.13
C SER A 49 -7.05 -11.66 15.58
N ILE A 50 -6.61 -10.42 15.77
CA ILE A 50 -6.36 -9.83 17.10
C ILE A 50 -6.96 -8.44 17.31
N GLU A 51 -7.30 -7.71 16.24
CA GLU A 51 -8.00 -6.42 16.32
C GLU A 51 -8.68 -6.09 14.98
N GLU A 52 -9.80 -5.38 15.04
CA GLU A 52 -10.45 -4.74 13.91
C GLU A 52 -10.55 -3.23 14.21
N ILE A 53 -10.14 -2.37 13.26
CA ILE A 53 -9.94 -0.94 13.51
C ILE A 53 -10.70 -0.11 12.47
N GLU A 54 -11.74 0.58 12.90
CA GLU A 54 -12.48 1.52 12.06
C GLU A 54 -11.64 2.76 11.69
N THR A 55 -11.67 3.13 10.41
CA THR A 55 -11.01 4.32 9.87
C THR A 55 -11.86 4.99 8.79
N GLU A 56 -11.54 6.24 8.43
CA GLU A 56 -12.19 6.95 7.32
C GLU A 56 -11.96 6.32 5.94
N ASN A 57 -11.01 5.39 5.81
CA ASN A 57 -10.77 4.62 4.58
C ASN A 57 -11.40 3.21 4.59
N GLY A 58 -12.13 2.83 5.65
CA GLY A 58 -12.64 1.47 5.88
C GLY A 58 -12.00 0.79 7.10
N THR A 59 -12.28 -0.50 7.27
CA THR A 59 -11.89 -1.30 8.44
C THR A 59 -10.50 -1.91 8.22
N ILE A 60 -9.58 -1.74 9.17
CA ILE A 60 -8.28 -2.44 9.17
C ILE A 60 -8.39 -3.71 10.02
N LEU A 61 -8.27 -4.87 9.38
CA LEU A 61 -8.18 -6.17 10.05
C LEU A 61 -6.72 -6.47 10.40
N ALA A 62 -6.43 -6.73 11.68
CA ALA A 62 -5.09 -7.00 12.18
C ALA A 62 -4.92 -8.47 12.59
N PHE A 63 -3.95 -9.14 11.97
CA PHE A 63 -3.61 -10.54 12.19
C PHE A 63 -2.21 -10.69 12.79
N LYS A 64 -2.05 -11.69 13.67
CA LYS A 64 -0.81 -12.14 14.29
C LYS A 64 -0.48 -13.55 13.85
N PHE A 65 0.82 -13.85 13.74
CA PHE A 65 1.34 -15.19 13.48
C PHE A 65 2.38 -15.53 14.57
N ASP A 66 2.25 -16.66 15.26
CA ASP A 66 3.09 -16.98 16.41
C ASP A 66 4.52 -17.39 16.05
N ALA A 67 4.72 -18.64 15.64
CA ALA A 67 6.02 -19.12 15.17
C ALA A 67 6.28 -18.63 13.74
N ILE A 68 7.44 -18.03 13.49
CA ILE A 68 7.82 -17.54 12.15
C ILE A 68 8.45 -18.68 11.32
N ALA A 69 7.78 -19.05 10.23
CA ALA A 69 8.08 -20.25 9.43
C ALA A 69 8.16 -19.93 7.93
N GLY A 70 8.62 -20.89 7.14
CA GLY A 70 8.75 -20.75 5.68
C GLY A 70 9.77 -19.69 5.22
N GLY A 71 9.83 -19.48 3.90
CA GLY A 71 10.70 -18.49 3.27
C GLY A 71 10.17 -17.05 3.31
N TYR A 72 8.85 -16.89 3.48
CA TYR A 72 8.13 -15.60 3.48
C TYR A 72 7.49 -15.27 4.84
N GLY A 73 8.14 -15.69 5.93
CA GLY A 73 7.54 -15.75 7.25
C GLY A 73 7.01 -14.41 7.77
N LYS A 74 5.80 -14.45 8.33
CA LYS A 74 5.04 -13.30 8.86
C LYS A 74 5.13 -13.22 10.38
N VAL A 75 4.89 -12.01 10.89
CA VAL A 75 4.81 -11.64 12.31
C VAL A 75 3.46 -10.97 12.59
N PHE A 76 3.12 -9.96 11.78
CA PHE A 76 1.80 -9.32 11.74
C PHE A 76 1.39 -9.03 10.29
N LEU A 77 0.10 -8.96 10.03
CA LEU A 77 -0.47 -8.49 8.77
C LEU A 77 -1.67 -7.59 9.07
N PHE A 78 -1.72 -6.43 8.44
CA PHE A 78 -2.82 -5.48 8.52
C PHE A 78 -3.41 -5.34 7.11
N LEU A 79 -4.72 -5.56 6.96
CA LEU A 79 -5.44 -5.48 5.69
C LEU A 79 -6.50 -4.39 5.80
N LEU A 80 -6.48 -3.41 4.89
CA LEU A 80 -7.53 -2.38 4.81
C LEU A 80 -8.66 -2.86 3.89
N ASP A 81 -9.78 -3.21 4.48
CA ASP A 81 -11.01 -3.61 3.81
C ASP A 81 -11.91 -2.38 3.56
N ASN A 82 -12.47 -2.26 2.36
CA ASN A 82 -13.47 -1.25 2.01
C ASN A 82 -14.92 -1.79 2.01
N GLY A 83 -15.12 -3.07 2.34
CA GLY A 83 -16.39 -3.77 2.26
C GLY A 83 -16.64 -4.50 0.93
N GLU A 84 -15.76 -4.31 -0.07
CA GLU A 84 -15.74 -5.08 -1.32
C GLU A 84 -14.52 -6.02 -1.37
N CYS A 85 -13.33 -5.53 -0.99
CA CYS A 85 -12.13 -6.32 -0.77
C CYS A 85 -11.00 -5.55 -0.07
N PHE A 86 -9.94 -6.27 0.31
CA PHE A 86 -8.71 -5.64 0.81
C PHE A 86 -8.04 -4.79 -0.27
N THR A 87 -8.03 -3.46 -0.07
CA THR A 87 -7.51 -2.46 -1.03
C THR A 87 -6.01 -2.20 -0.85
N ARG A 88 -5.52 -2.27 0.39
CA ARG A 88 -4.12 -2.03 0.79
C ARG A 88 -3.73 -2.97 1.91
N ALA A 89 -2.42 -3.24 2.06
CA ALA A 89 -1.89 -4.08 3.13
C ALA A 89 -0.61 -3.50 3.73
N VAL A 90 -0.38 -3.76 5.02
CA VAL A 90 0.93 -3.61 5.67
C VAL A 90 1.33 -4.93 6.31
N SER A 91 2.47 -5.48 5.92
CA SER A 91 2.98 -6.76 6.41
C SER A 91 4.27 -6.58 7.18
N PHE A 92 4.39 -7.25 8.33
CA PHE A 92 5.63 -7.36 9.09
C PHE A 92 6.09 -8.82 9.03
N GLY A 93 7.33 -9.05 8.59
CA GLY A 93 7.85 -10.38 8.34
C GLY A 93 9.37 -10.46 8.37
N SER A 94 9.91 -11.54 7.82
CA SER A 94 11.34 -11.77 7.61
C SER A 94 11.53 -12.77 6.46
N TYR A 95 12.14 -12.33 5.36
CA TYR A 95 12.34 -13.15 4.17
C TYR A 95 13.67 -13.90 4.20
N GLY A 96 13.68 -15.15 3.71
CA GLY A 96 14.88 -15.98 3.63
C GLY A 96 16.03 -15.32 2.85
N ALA A 97 15.73 -14.69 1.71
CA ALA A 97 16.72 -13.95 0.91
C ALA A 97 17.28 -12.73 1.64
N THR A 98 16.43 -11.97 2.33
CA THR A 98 16.83 -10.81 3.15
C THR A 98 17.72 -11.23 4.32
N ASN A 99 17.44 -12.39 4.94
CA ASN A 99 18.29 -12.95 5.99
C ASN A 99 19.65 -13.39 5.44
N ALA A 100 19.69 -14.09 4.31
CA ALA A 100 20.95 -14.51 3.67
C ALA A 100 21.85 -13.30 3.35
N TYR A 101 21.30 -12.28 2.69
CA TYR A 101 22.03 -11.03 2.41
C TYR A 101 22.49 -10.31 3.69
N ALA A 102 21.66 -10.29 4.74
CA ALA A 102 22.02 -9.69 6.02
C ALA A 102 23.15 -10.47 6.74
N VAL A 103 23.24 -11.80 6.59
CA VAL A 103 24.35 -12.61 7.10
C VAL A 103 25.62 -12.34 6.30
N GLU A 104 25.55 -12.38 4.96
CA GLU A 104 26.68 -12.12 4.05
C GLU A 104 27.30 -10.73 4.27
N THR A 105 26.48 -9.72 4.58
CA THR A 105 26.92 -8.32 4.81
C THR A 105 27.19 -7.98 6.28
N GLY A 106 27.04 -8.93 7.21
CA GLY A 106 27.22 -8.69 8.65
C GLY A 106 26.12 -7.80 9.29
N GLY A 107 25.02 -7.54 8.58
CA GLY A 107 23.83 -6.89 9.12
C GLY A 107 23.11 -7.72 10.19
N ALA A 108 23.22 -9.05 10.10
CA ALA A 108 22.72 -10.06 11.03
C ALA A 108 23.82 -11.09 11.38
N GLY A 109 23.70 -11.76 12.54
CA GLY A 109 24.51 -12.94 12.88
C GLY A 109 24.00 -14.21 12.18
N PRO A 110 24.71 -15.35 12.26
CA PRO A 110 24.37 -16.57 11.51
C PRO A 110 22.93 -17.08 11.70
N ASP A 111 22.42 -17.03 12.93
CA ASP A 111 21.03 -17.39 13.28
C ASP A 111 20.08 -16.18 13.27
N GLY A 112 20.56 -15.02 12.83
CA GLY A 112 19.90 -13.73 12.93
C GLY A 112 18.87 -13.50 11.83
N ARG A 113 17.61 -13.32 12.23
CA ARG A 113 16.57 -12.81 11.34
C ARG A 113 16.59 -11.29 11.29
N LEU A 114 16.78 -10.72 10.10
CA LEU A 114 16.37 -9.35 9.83
C LEU A 114 14.85 -9.38 9.59
N TYR A 115 14.13 -8.55 10.32
CA TYR A 115 12.71 -8.32 10.11
C TYR A 115 12.52 -7.04 9.30
N HIS A 116 11.37 -6.92 8.66
CA HIS A 116 11.02 -5.76 7.85
C HIS A 116 9.52 -5.48 7.96
N GLY A 117 9.15 -4.25 7.61
CA GLY A 117 7.76 -3.82 7.44
C GLY A 117 7.57 -3.30 6.04
N ASP A 118 6.58 -3.81 5.32
CA ASP A 118 6.29 -3.48 3.93
C ASP A 118 4.84 -3.01 3.78
N MET A 119 4.63 -1.93 3.03
CA MET A 119 3.32 -1.50 2.54
C MET A 119 3.11 -2.00 1.11
N TYR A 120 1.89 -2.42 0.81
CA TYR A 120 1.46 -2.87 -0.51
C TYR A 120 0.18 -2.14 -0.93
N ASP A 121 0.28 -1.42 -2.05
CA ASP A 121 -0.85 -0.90 -2.81
C ASP A 121 -1.03 -1.75 -4.07
N PRO A 122 -2.19 -1.73 -4.76
CA PRO A 122 -2.45 -2.63 -5.89
C PRO A 122 -1.48 -2.48 -7.08
N GLY A 123 -0.72 -1.38 -7.15
CA GLY A 123 0.35 -1.14 -8.11
C GLY A 123 1.69 -0.72 -7.51
N SER A 124 1.91 -0.82 -6.19
CA SER A 124 3.15 -0.41 -5.53
C SER A 124 3.54 -1.31 -4.35
N HIS A 125 4.83 -1.36 -4.05
CA HIS A 125 5.39 -1.88 -2.81
C HIS A 125 6.34 -0.82 -2.24
N THR A 126 6.23 -0.54 -0.94
CA THR A 126 7.03 0.48 -0.25
C THR A 126 7.56 -0.07 1.08
N PRO A 127 8.88 -0.24 1.25
CA PRO A 127 9.47 -0.59 2.54
C PRO A 127 9.25 0.51 3.59
N LEU A 128 8.63 0.15 4.71
CA LEU A 128 8.39 1.02 5.87
C LEU A 128 9.53 0.98 6.90
N GLY A 129 10.36 -0.05 6.88
CA GLY A 129 11.56 -0.14 7.71
C GLY A 129 12.14 -1.55 7.87
N PHE A 130 13.33 -1.62 8.45
CA PHE A 130 14.04 -2.86 8.79
C PHE A 130 14.36 -2.89 10.30
N PHE A 131 14.23 -4.06 10.93
CA PHE A 131 14.31 -4.24 12.37
C PHE A 131 15.20 -5.44 12.71
N LYS A 132 16.22 -5.24 13.56
CA LYS A 132 17.13 -6.31 14.02
C LYS A 132 16.52 -7.23 15.10
N THR A 133 15.33 -6.89 15.58
CA THR A 133 14.55 -7.65 16.55
C THR A 133 13.13 -7.80 16.00
N ARG A 134 12.40 -8.82 16.46
CA ARG A 134 11.00 -9.03 16.08
C ARG A 134 10.17 -7.80 16.51
N PRO A 135 9.42 -7.13 15.60
CA PRO A 135 8.60 -5.98 15.96
C PRO A 135 7.58 -6.32 17.07
N SER A 136 7.35 -5.37 17.99
CA SER A 136 6.23 -5.45 18.92
C SER A 136 4.93 -5.10 18.20
N TYR A 137 3.80 -5.55 18.76
CA TYR A 137 2.49 -5.24 18.18
C TYR A 137 2.21 -3.73 18.18
N ASP A 138 2.49 -3.01 19.27
CA ASP A 138 2.26 -1.56 19.35
C ASP A 138 3.06 -0.78 18.30
N MET A 139 4.30 -1.21 18.01
CA MET A 139 5.14 -0.64 16.96
C MET A 139 4.54 -0.92 15.58
N ALA A 140 4.21 -2.19 15.31
CA ALA A 140 3.65 -2.63 14.03
C ALA A 140 2.30 -1.93 13.74
N ARG A 141 1.40 -1.89 14.74
CA ARG A 141 0.12 -1.19 14.71
C ARG A 141 0.28 0.31 14.49
N LYS A 142 1.19 0.97 15.22
CA LYS A 142 1.45 2.42 15.03
C LYS A 142 1.92 2.74 13.61
N ILE A 143 2.78 1.90 13.03
CA ILE A 143 3.28 2.07 11.66
C ILE A 143 2.16 1.78 10.64
N ALA A 144 1.42 0.68 10.79
CA ALA A 144 0.31 0.33 9.89
C ALA A 144 -0.79 1.39 9.89
N LEU A 145 -1.17 1.92 11.06
CA LEU A 145 -2.13 3.03 11.17
C LEU A 145 -1.59 4.36 10.62
N GLY A 146 -0.28 4.52 10.44
CA GLY A 146 0.32 5.67 9.74
C GLY A 146 0.42 5.51 8.22
N ALA A 147 0.01 4.36 7.68
CA ALA A 147 0.12 4.00 6.26
C ALA A 147 -1.23 3.59 5.62
N LEU A 148 -2.18 3.11 6.42
CA LEU A 148 -3.52 2.66 5.99
C LEU A 148 -4.65 3.63 6.35
N LYS A 149 -4.40 4.57 7.28
CA LYS A 149 -5.18 5.81 7.39
C LYS A 149 -4.73 6.78 6.30
#